data_AF-A0A843GFH7-F1
#
_entry.id   AF-A0A843GFH7-F1
#
_cell.length_a   1.000
_cell.length_b   1.000
_cell.length_c   1.000
_cell.angle_alpha   90.00
_cell.angle_beta   90.00
_cell.angle_gamma   90.00
#
_symmetry.space_group_name_H-M   'P 1'
#
loop_
_entity.id
_entity.type
_entity.pdbx_description
1 polymer ?
#
loop_
_entity_poly.entity_id
_entity_poly.type
_entity_poly.pdbx_seq_one_letter_code
_entity_poly.pdbx_strand_id
1 'polypeptide(L)'
;MKTLKPMKANKGVEMEYRKRLDKLLDAMNKSVLYWILADYGNRTAKEMARAIQRRIKQWDKIFGNKAKDMALWFARTVKNHTEVGFRTALQSVGVNRYITVPDNAINAVEIENEDLIRSIPEKYFLGISTVAMMAIMYDWSADELEKQIEKRRGITWRRIRTIVRDQTHKSNNLFVKSLCDAVGIKRAIWVYTYRSEQPRESHVAADGRMFDIDKGCLIDGEYIFPGEKINCRCLFKPVIEEPGDEEEIKKEIEKNRYYRILARGVK
;
A
#
# COMPACT_ATOMS: atom_id res chain seq x y z
N MET A 1 -16.31 28.14 5.87
CA MET A 1 -15.79 26.95 5.16
C MET A 1 -16.40 25.60 5.62
N LYS A 2 -16.88 24.76 4.69
CA LYS A 2 -17.38 23.39 4.98
C LYS A 2 -16.34 22.33 4.61
N THR A 3 -16.36 21.17 5.27
CA THR A 3 -15.46 20.04 4.95
C THR A 3 -16.20 18.73 4.77
N LEU A 4 -15.74 17.91 3.82
CA LEU A 4 -16.18 16.53 3.69
C LEU A 4 -15.55 15.65 4.77
N LYS A 5 -16.28 14.63 5.23
CA LYS A 5 -15.73 13.60 6.11
C LYS A 5 -14.56 12.89 5.41
N PRO A 6 -13.50 12.51 6.14
CA PRO A 6 -12.38 11.79 5.54
C PRO A 6 -12.81 10.36 5.16
N MET A 7 -12.62 9.97 3.90
CA MET A 7 -12.95 8.63 3.43
C MET A 7 -11.90 7.63 3.91
N LYS A 8 -12.33 6.64 4.69
CA LYS A 8 -11.48 5.57 5.21
C LYS A 8 -11.36 4.45 4.18
N ALA A 9 -10.14 3.92 4.02
CA ALA A 9 -9.92 2.72 3.23
C ALA A 9 -10.71 1.52 3.78
N ASN A 10 -11.22 0.67 2.89
CA ASN A 10 -12.10 -0.43 3.27
C ASN A 10 -11.32 -1.62 3.84
N LYS A 11 -11.60 -1.97 5.10
CA LYS A 11 -10.91 -3.08 5.79
C LYS A 11 -11.27 -4.46 5.25
N GLY A 12 -12.49 -4.64 4.75
CA GLY A 12 -12.93 -5.90 4.13
C GLY A 12 -12.13 -6.20 2.86
N VAL A 13 -11.92 -5.18 2.01
CA VAL A 13 -11.08 -5.30 0.81
C VAL A 13 -9.64 -5.63 1.16
N GLU A 14 -9.07 -4.95 2.16
CA GLU A 14 -7.72 -5.24 2.66
C GLU A 14 -7.60 -6.72 3.10
N MET A 15 -8.57 -7.21 3.88
CA MET A 15 -8.55 -8.59 4.39
C MET A 15 -8.71 -9.63 3.29
N GLU A 16 -9.58 -9.38 2.30
CA GLU A 16 -9.77 -10.29 1.17
C GLU A 16 -8.54 -10.32 0.26
N TYR A 17 -7.94 -9.16 -0.03
CA TYR A 17 -6.71 -9.09 -0.81
C TYR A 17 -5.56 -9.84 -0.13
N ARG A 18 -5.42 -9.67 1.20
CA ARG A 18 -4.47 -10.42 2.01
C ARG A 18 -4.70 -11.93 1.94
N LYS A 19 -5.94 -12.40 2.06
CA LYS A 19 -6.28 -13.83 1.97
C LYS A 19 -5.87 -14.42 0.62
N ARG A 20 -6.08 -13.69 -0.48
CA ARG A 20 -5.71 -14.14 -1.83
C ARG A 20 -4.19 -14.31 -1.98
N LEU A 21 -3.42 -13.34 -1.50
CA LEU A 21 -1.95 -13.40 -1.55
C LEU A 21 -1.36 -14.44 -0.57
N ASP A 22 -1.91 -14.56 0.64
CA ASP A 22 -1.49 -15.58 1.61
C ASP A 22 -1.70 -16.99 1.02
N LYS A 23 -2.82 -17.26 0.32
CA LYS A 23 -3.06 -18.53 -0.37
C LYS A 23 -2.01 -18.85 -1.45
N LEU A 24 -1.58 -17.85 -2.22
CA LEU A 24 -0.53 -18.03 -3.24
C LEU A 24 0.84 -18.29 -2.60
N LEU A 25 1.17 -17.58 -1.53
CA LEU A 25 2.40 -17.81 -0.77
C LEU A 25 2.41 -19.22 -0.16
N ASP A 26 1.29 -19.67 0.41
CA ASP A 26 1.14 -21.01 0.97
C ASP A 26 1.36 -22.09 -0.09
N ALA A 27 0.73 -21.95 -1.26
CA ALA A 27 0.90 -22.90 -2.35
C ALA A 27 2.35 -22.91 -2.87
N MET A 28 2.96 -21.73 -3.03
CA MET A 28 4.35 -21.59 -3.45
C MET A 28 5.31 -22.25 -2.48
N ASN A 29 5.20 -21.93 -1.19
CA ASN A 29 6.10 -22.47 -0.20
C ASN A 29 5.96 -23.99 -0.03
N LYS A 30 4.74 -24.52 -0.04
CA LYS A 30 4.51 -25.98 -0.01
C LYS A 30 5.15 -26.68 -1.19
N SER A 31 5.03 -26.10 -2.40
CA SER A 31 5.69 -26.62 -3.59
C SER A 31 7.21 -26.60 -3.43
N VAL A 32 7.76 -25.50 -2.93
CA VAL A 32 9.20 -25.34 -2.74
C VAL A 32 9.73 -26.34 -1.72
N LEU A 33 9.11 -26.46 -0.54
CA LEU A 33 9.48 -27.45 0.47
C LEU A 33 9.48 -28.86 -0.11
N TYR A 34 8.40 -29.26 -0.77
CA TYR A 34 8.29 -30.60 -1.36
C TYR A 34 9.44 -30.88 -2.34
N TRP A 35 9.66 -30.00 -3.32
CA TRP A 35 10.64 -30.25 -4.38
C TRP A 35 12.09 -30.06 -3.95
N ILE A 36 12.34 -29.18 -2.99
CA ILE A 36 13.68 -28.92 -2.46
C ILE A 36 14.08 -30.02 -1.49
N LEU A 37 13.22 -30.39 -0.54
CA LEU A 37 13.57 -31.37 0.49
C LEU A 37 13.62 -32.80 -0.03
N ALA A 38 12.74 -33.18 -0.97
CA ALA A 38 12.61 -34.57 -1.43
C ALA A 38 13.93 -35.21 -1.90
N ASP A 39 14.83 -34.43 -2.49
CA ASP A 39 16.09 -34.93 -3.06
C ASP A 39 17.32 -34.21 -2.50
N TYR A 40 17.17 -33.40 -1.44
CA TYR A 40 18.23 -32.48 -0.99
C TYR A 40 19.58 -33.18 -0.75
N GLY A 41 19.59 -34.28 0.00
CA GLY A 41 20.82 -35.04 0.32
C GLY A 41 21.44 -35.79 -0.87
N ASN A 42 20.73 -35.87 -2.00
CA ASN A 42 21.18 -36.57 -3.21
C ASN A 42 21.59 -35.61 -4.33
N ARG A 43 21.49 -34.28 -4.11
CA ARG A 43 21.77 -33.27 -5.13
C ARG A 43 23.12 -32.59 -4.90
N THR A 44 23.88 -32.45 -5.96
CA THR A 44 24.98 -31.48 -6.04
C THR A 44 24.44 -30.04 -6.01
N ALA A 45 25.30 -29.07 -5.69
CA ALA A 45 24.96 -27.64 -5.78
C ALA A 45 24.37 -27.23 -7.14
N LYS A 46 24.91 -27.80 -8.23
CA LYS A 46 24.43 -27.54 -9.60
C LYS A 46 23.03 -28.10 -9.83
N GLU A 47 22.72 -29.29 -9.33
CA GLU A 47 21.39 -29.89 -9.45
C GLU A 47 20.35 -29.16 -8.60
N MET A 48 20.76 -28.72 -7.42
CA MET A 48 19.93 -27.89 -6.55
C MET A 48 19.59 -26.55 -7.20
N ALA A 49 20.58 -25.86 -7.77
CA ALA A 49 20.35 -24.62 -8.53
C ALA A 49 19.34 -24.84 -9.67
N ARG A 50 19.48 -25.93 -10.43
CA ARG A 50 18.52 -26.28 -11.50
C ARG A 50 17.12 -26.55 -10.97
N ALA A 51 16.99 -27.22 -9.82
CA ALA A 51 15.70 -27.48 -9.19
C ALA A 51 15.00 -26.17 -8.79
N ILE A 52 15.74 -25.26 -8.16
CA ILE A 52 15.24 -23.94 -7.77
C ILE A 52 14.82 -23.13 -9.00
N GLN A 53 15.64 -23.10 -10.05
CA GLN A 53 15.32 -22.40 -11.30
C GLN A 53 14.03 -22.92 -11.96
N ARG A 54 13.77 -24.23 -11.92
CA ARG A 54 12.49 -24.79 -12.38
C ARG A 54 11.30 -24.31 -11.55
N ARG A 55 11.49 -24.06 -10.24
CA ARG A 55 10.43 -23.52 -9.37
C ARG A 55 10.24 -22.02 -9.57
N ILE A 56 11.32 -21.26 -9.75
CA ILE A 56 11.26 -19.84 -10.12
C ILE A 56 10.39 -19.67 -11.37
N LYS A 57 10.73 -20.34 -12.48
CA LYS A 57 9.97 -20.22 -13.73
C LYS A 57 8.49 -20.63 -13.59
N GLN A 58 8.22 -21.69 -12.84
CA GLN A 58 6.85 -22.15 -12.61
C GLN A 58 6.04 -21.09 -11.85
N TRP A 59 6.57 -20.61 -10.73
CA TRP A 59 5.85 -19.71 -9.84
C TRP A 59 5.80 -18.28 -10.37
N ASP A 60 6.82 -17.84 -11.12
CA ASP A 60 6.78 -16.60 -11.87
C ASP A 60 5.59 -16.58 -12.84
N LYS A 61 5.39 -17.64 -13.62
CA LYS A 61 4.22 -17.78 -14.51
C LYS A 61 2.89 -17.76 -13.75
N ILE A 62 2.80 -18.48 -12.62
CA ILE A 62 1.58 -18.53 -11.80
C ILE A 62 1.26 -17.14 -11.22
N PHE A 63 2.25 -16.47 -10.64
CA PHE A 63 2.09 -15.13 -10.08
C PHE A 63 1.79 -14.12 -11.17
N GLY A 64 2.47 -14.15 -12.32
CA GLY A 64 2.20 -13.24 -13.44
C GLY A 64 0.75 -13.33 -13.92
N ASN A 65 0.23 -14.55 -14.12
CA ASN A 65 -1.18 -14.74 -14.50
C ASN A 65 -2.15 -14.26 -13.43
N LYS A 66 -1.87 -14.52 -12.14
CA LYS A 66 -2.77 -14.14 -11.04
C LYS A 66 -2.65 -12.66 -10.66
N ALA A 67 -1.51 -12.03 -10.92
CA ALA A 67 -1.23 -10.65 -10.56
C ALA A 67 -2.19 -9.71 -11.28
N LYS A 68 -2.36 -9.88 -12.60
CA LYS A 68 -3.28 -9.08 -13.41
C LYS A 68 -4.72 -9.17 -12.90
N ASP A 69 -5.24 -10.39 -12.74
CA ASP A 69 -6.62 -10.60 -12.26
C ASP A 69 -6.86 -10.03 -10.85
N MET A 70 -5.88 -10.20 -9.95
CA MET A 70 -5.99 -9.69 -8.59
C MET A 70 -5.86 -8.17 -8.52
N ALA A 71 -4.97 -7.56 -9.30
CA ALA A 71 -4.80 -6.12 -9.38
C ALA A 71 -6.06 -5.45 -9.94
N LEU A 72 -6.62 -5.99 -11.03
CA LEU A 72 -7.88 -5.56 -11.61
C LEU A 72 -9.05 -5.64 -10.60
N TRP A 73 -9.19 -6.80 -9.94
CA TRP A 73 -10.20 -6.97 -8.91
C TRP A 73 -10.02 -5.97 -7.77
N PHE A 74 -8.78 -5.78 -7.31
CA PHE A 74 -8.46 -4.89 -6.19
C PHE A 74 -8.79 -3.44 -6.53
N ALA A 75 -8.30 -2.93 -7.67
CA ALA A 75 -8.54 -1.55 -8.10
C ALA A 75 -10.04 -1.25 -8.23
N ARG A 76 -10.79 -2.14 -8.92
CA ARG A 76 -12.24 -1.99 -9.08
C ARG A 76 -13.00 -2.04 -7.75
N THR A 77 -12.59 -2.92 -6.85
CA THR A 77 -13.27 -3.05 -5.55
C THR A 77 -13.01 -1.82 -4.67
N VAL A 78 -11.76 -1.33 -4.61
CA VAL A 78 -11.44 -0.09 -3.90
C VAL A 78 -12.20 1.09 -4.51
N LYS A 79 -12.20 1.23 -5.84
CA LYS A 79 -12.95 2.27 -6.57
C LYS A 79 -14.41 2.30 -6.14
N ASN A 80 -15.11 1.18 -6.22
CA ASN A 80 -16.53 1.12 -5.90
C ASN A 80 -16.82 1.58 -4.46
N HIS A 81 -16.00 1.16 -3.50
CA HIS A 81 -16.14 1.62 -2.11
C HIS A 81 -15.82 3.11 -1.93
N THR A 82 -14.79 3.60 -2.60
CA THR A 82 -14.40 5.01 -2.53
C THR A 82 -15.46 5.92 -3.17
N GLU A 83 -16.02 5.55 -4.32
CA GLU A 83 -17.09 6.30 -4.99
C GLU A 83 -18.38 6.36 -4.16
N VAL A 84 -18.77 5.23 -3.54
CA VAL A 84 -19.92 5.21 -2.62
C VAL A 84 -19.65 6.14 -1.44
N GLY A 85 -18.48 6.03 -0.80
CA GLY A 85 -18.12 6.86 0.35
C GLY A 85 -18.06 8.35 0.01
N PHE A 86 -17.49 8.70 -1.14
CA PHE A 86 -17.38 10.09 -1.60
C PHE A 86 -18.75 10.68 -1.95
N ARG A 87 -19.61 9.91 -2.61
CA ARG A 87 -20.99 10.32 -2.90
C ARG A 87 -21.78 10.57 -1.62
N THR A 88 -21.68 9.70 -0.62
CA THR A 88 -22.31 9.94 0.68
C THR A 88 -21.75 11.18 1.36
N ALA A 89 -20.45 11.46 1.23
CA ALA A 89 -19.85 12.68 1.75
C ALA A 89 -20.40 13.93 1.05
N LEU A 90 -20.49 13.93 -0.28
CA LEU A 90 -21.09 15.03 -1.05
C LEU A 90 -22.57 15.27 -0.69
N GLN A 91 -23.35 14.19 -0.53
CA GLN A 91 -24.76 14.32 -0.13
C GLN A 91 -24.91 14.96 1.26
N SER A 92 -23.96 14.72 2.17
CA SER A 92 -23.99 15.30 3.52
C SER A 92 -23.83 16.83 3.56
N VAL A 93 -23.39 17.43 2.45
CA VAL A 93 -23.22 18.88 2.28
C VAL A 93 -24.18 19.45 1.22
N GLY A 94 -25.19 18.68 0.81
CA GLY A 94 -26.21 19.10 -0.15
C GLY A 94 -25.80 18.97 -1.62
N VAL A 95 -24.65 18.35 -1.93
CA VAL A 95 -24.20 18.12 -3.32
C VAL A 95 -24.64 16.74 -3.77
N ASN A 96 -25.61 16.68 -4.69
CA ASN A 96 -26.06 15.43 -5.30
C ASN A 96 -25.54 15.30 -6.74
N ARG A 97 -24.28 14.85 -6.87
CA ARG A 97 -23.63 14.65 -8.17
C ARG A 97 -23.06 13.24 -8.28
N TYR A 98 -23.25 12.62 -9.43
CA TYR A 98 -22.58 11.37 -9.77
C TYR A 98 -21.20 11.68 -10.36
N ILE A 99 -20.14 11.18 -9.71
CA ILE A 99 -18.76 11.26 -10.19
C ILE A 99 -18.14 9.87 -10.08
N THR A 100 -17.34 9.51 -11.07
CA THR A 100 -16.57 8.28 -11.09
C THR A 100 -15.07 8.58 -11.05
N VAL A 101 -14.30 7.66 -10.50
CA VAL A 101 -12.84 7.68 -10.56
C VAL A 101 -12.43 7.56 -12.04
N PRO A 102 -11.59 8.49 -12.54
CA PRO A 102 -11.04 8.42 -13.89
C PRO A 102 -10.24 7.14 -14.18
N ASP A 103 -10.31 6.64 -15.41
CA ASP A 103 -9.65 5.38 -15.82
C ASP A 103 -8.13 5.41 -15.63
N ASN A 104 -7.47 6.56 -15.81
CA ASN A 104 -6.02 6.68 -15.60
C ASN A 104 -5.62 6.40 -14.14
N ALA A 105 -6.43 6.82 -13.15
CA ALA A 105 -6.18 6.53 -11.75
C ALA A 105 -6.37 5.04 -11.45
N ILE A 106 -7.38 4.41 -12.06
CA ILE A 106 -7.63 2.96 -11.94
C ILE A 106 -6.44 2.19 -12.52
N ASN A 107 -6.02 2.52 -13.74
CA ASN A 107 -4.89 1.89 -14.43
C ASN A 107 -3.59 2.04 -13.64
N ALA A 108 -3.34 3.19 -13.01
CA ALA A 108 -2.17 3.39 -12.15
C ALA A 108 -2.15 2.41 -10.96
N VAL A 109 -3.29 2.25 -10.27
CA VAL A 109 -3.43 1.28 -9.16
C VAL A 109 -3.25 -0.15 -9.65
N GLU A 110 -3.81 -0.50 -10.81
CA GLU A 110 -3.68 -1.83 -11.40
C GLU A 110 -2.21 -2.16 -11.70
N ILE A 111 -1.48 -1.26 -12.39
CA ILE A 111 -0.07 -1.46 -12.75
C ILE A 111 0.79 -1.60 -11.49
N GLU A 112 0.67 -0.67 -10.54
CA GLU A 112 1.46 -0.71 -9.30
C GLU A 112 1.21 -2.01 -8.52
N ASN A 113 -0.05 -2.46 -8.43
CA ASN A 113 -0.37 -3.68 -7.71
C ASN A 113 0.09 -4.94 -8.47
N GLU A 114 -0.01 -4.95 -9.79
CA GLU A 114 0.49 -6.06 -10.60
C GLU A 114 1.99 -6.27 -10.38
N ASP A 115 2.78 -5.19 -10.43
CA ASP A 115 4.23 -5.23 -10.19
C ASP A 115 4.58 -5.64 -8.76
N LEU A 116 3.84 -5.14 -7.76
CA LEU A 116 4.04 -5.53 -6.37
C LEU A 116 3.74 -7.01 -6.11
N ILE A 117 2.73 -7.56 -6.78
CA ILE A 117 2.41 -9.00 -6.71
C ILE A 117 3.51 -9.83 -7.39
N ARG A 118 3.94 -9.43 -8.59
CA ARG A 118 5.01 -10.12 -9.35
C ARG A 118 6.34 -10.14 -8.61
N SER A 119 6.66 -9.10 -7.84
CA SER A 119 7.88 -9.04 -7.02
C SER A 119 7.86 -9.94 -5.77
N ILE A 120 6.72 -10.55 -5.40
CA ILE A 120 6.64 -11.49 -4.27
C ILE A 120 7.51 -12.74 -4.49
N PRO A 121 7.30 -13.53 -5.56
CA PRO A 121 8.13 -14.71 -5.82
C PRO A 121 9.60 -14.33 -6.04
N GLU A 122 9.90 -13.22 -6.71
CA GLU A 122 11.29 -12.78 -6.94
C GLU A 122 12.08 -12.63 -5.63
N LYS A 123 11.53 -11.88 -4.67
CA LYS A 123 12.19 -11.67 -3.37
C LYS A 123 12.23 -12.95 -2.53
N TYR A 124 11.19 -13.77 -2.61
CA TYR A 124 11.15 -15.07 -1.94
C TYR A 124 12.26 -16.00 -2.46
N PHE A 125 12.34 -16.19 -3.78
CA PHE A 125 13.30 -17.11 -4.40
C PHE A 125 14.75 -16.64 -4.33
N LEU A 126 15.00 -15.33 -4.27
CA LEU A 126 16.34 -14.82 -3.91
C LEU A 126 16.77 -15.39 -2.55
N GLY A 127 15.89 -15.31 -1.55
CA GLY A 127 16.13 -15.85 -0.22
C GLY A 127 16.27 -17.38 -0.20
N ILE A 128 15.47 -18.11 -0.97
CA ILE A 128 15.55 -19.57 -1.08
C ILE A 128 16.86 -20.01 -1.74
N SER A 129 17.31 -19.31 -2.78
CA SER A 129 18.57 -19.60 -3.46
C SER A 129 19.75 -19.45 -2.50
N THR A 130 19.79 -18.40 -1.70
CA THR A 130 20.81 -18.22 -0.65
C THR A 130 20.76 -19.34 0.38
N VAL A 131 19.57 -19.67 0.90
CA VAL A 131 19.40 -20.72 1.92
C VAL A 131 19.87 -22.08 1.40
N ALA A 132 19.50 -22.44 0.18
CA ALA A 132 19.91 -23.69 -0.44
C ALA A 132 21.43 -23.81 -0.62
N MET A 133 22.10 -22.73 -1.05
CA MET A 133 23.55 -22.74 -1.21
C MET A 133 24.28 -22.85 0.12
N MET A 134 23.79 -22.16 1.16
CA MET A 134 24.34 -22.30 2.51
C MET A 134 24.15 -23.72 3.05
N ALA A 135 22.98 -24.33 2.82
CA ALA A 135 22.70 -25.68 3.28
C ALA A 135 23.73 -26.68 2.73
N ILE A 136 24.02 -26.63 1.43
CA ILE A 136 25.02 -27.51 0.80
C ILE A 136 26.44 -27.19 1.28
N MET A 137 26.81 -25.91 1.37
CA MET A 137 28.15 -25.48 1.76
C MET A 137 28.51 -25.89 3.19
N TYR A 138 27.55 -25.82 4.10
CA TYR A 138 27.72 -26.10 5.52
C TYR A 138 27.16 -27.46 5.95
N ASP A 139 26.79 -28.31 4.99
CA ASP A 139 26.24 -29.66 5.21
C ASP A 139 25.09 -29.68 6.23
N TRP A 140 24.11 -28.78 6.07
CA TRP A 140 22.94 -28.72 6.94
C TRP A 140 22.07 -29.96 6.80
N SER A 141 21.41 -30.35 7.90
CA SER A 141 20.36 -31.37 7.84
C SER A 141 19.12 -30.88 7.06
N ALA A 142 18.30 -31.81 6.58
CA ALA A 142 17.03 -31.50 5.92
C ALA A 142 16.10 -30.67 6.84
N ASP A 143 16.07 -30.99 8.14
CA ASP A 143 15.30 -30.25 9.14
C ASP A 143 15.76 -28.79 9.27
N GLU A 144 17.08 -28.53 9.23
CA GLU A 144 17.59 -27.17 9.29
C GLU A 144 17.27 -26.40 8.00
N LEU A 145 17.40 -27.05 6.84
CA LEU A 145 16.98 -26.46 5.56
C LEU A 145 15.50 -26.09 5.57
N GLU A 146 14.62 -26.98 6.04
CA GLU A 146 13.18 -26.73 6.17
C GLU A 146 12.91 -25.51 7.07
N LYS A 147 13.51 -25.46 8.26
CA LYS A 147 13.39 -24.33 9.19
C LYS A 147 13.79 -23.00 8.53
N GLN A 148 14.86 -23.00 7.73
CA GLN A 148 15.33 -21.80 7.06
C GLN A 148 14.41 -21.36 5.91
N ILE A 149 13.83 -22.32 5.16
CA ILE A 149 12.81 -22.03 4.14
C ILE A 149 11.56 -21.43 4.80
N GLU A 150 11.08 -22.01 5.91
CA GLU A 150 9.94 -21.48 6.67
C GLU A 150 10.20 -20.06 7.21
N LYS A 151 11.43 -19.77 7.65
CA LYS A 151 11.82 -18.39 8.00
C LYS A 151 11.68 -17.43 6.82
N ARG A 152 12.08 -17.83 5.59
CA ARG A 152 11.92 -17.01 4.37
C ARG A 152 10.45 -16.80 4.00
N ARG A 153 9.62 -17.82 4.17
CA ARG A 153 8.16 -17.70 4.07
C ARG A 153 7.61 -16.68 5.08
N GLY A 154 8.03 -16.74 6.34
CA GLY A 154 7.62 -15.78 7.37
C GLY A 154 7.97 -14.33 7.02
N ILE A 155 9.14 -14.09 6.44
CA ILE A 155 9.54 -12.76 5.94
C ILE A 155 8.61 -12.31 4.80
N THR A 156 8.36 -13.20 3.84
CA THR A 156 7.49 -12.91 2.68
C THR A 156 6.05 -12.63 3.10
N TRP A 157 5.56 -13.37 4.09
CA TRP A 157 4.25 -13.18 4.72
C TRP A 157 4.10 -11.79 5.37
N ARG A 158 5.14 -11.29 6.06
CA ARG A 158 5.16 -9.93 6.62
C ARG A 158 5.21 -8.87 5.52
N ARG A 159 5.95 -9.13 4.43
CA ARG A 159 5.98 -8.27 3.25
C ARG A 159 4.60 -8.14 2.60
N ILE A 160 3.87 -9.24 2.41
CA ILE A 160 2.50 -9.24 1.86
C ILE A 160 1.57 -8.35 2.68
N ARG A 161 1.61 -8.45 4.02
CA ARG A 161 0.80 -7.59 4.90
C ARG A 161 1.11 -6.11 4.72
N THR A 162 2.40 -5.81 4.56
CA THR A 162 2.84 -4.42 4.33
C THR A 162 2.31 -3.91 3.00
N ILE A 163 2.47 -4.68 1.92
CA ILE A 163 1.95 -4.35 0.58
C ILE A 163 0.44 -4.12 0.64
N VAL A 164 -0.32 -5.08 1.14
CA VAL A 164 -1.79 -5.01 1.12
C VAL A 164 -2.30 -3.81 1.92
N ARG A 165 -1.74 -3.58 3.11
CA ARG A 165 -2.12 -2.43 3.94
C ARG A 165 -1.76 -1.11 3.27
N ASP A 166 -0.53 -0.99 2.78
CA ASP A 166 -0.03 0.19 2.07
C ASP A 166 -0.90 0.53 0.85
N GLN A 167 -1.08 -0.45 -0.04
CA GLN A 167 -1.82 -0.29 -1.28
C GLN A 167 -3.29 0.03 -1.05
N THR A 168 -3.92 -0.54 0.00
CA THR A 168 -5.33 -0.23 0.33
C THR A 168 -5.49 1.24 0.74
N HIS A 169 -4.55 1.79 1.51
CA HIS A 169 -4.58 3.19 1.92
C HIS A 169 -4.22 4.15 0.77
N LYS A 170 -3.16 3.85 0.01
CA LYS A 170 -2.73 4.64 -1.15
C LYS A 170 -3.80 4.73 -2.22
N SER A 171 -4.36 3.59 -2.64
CA SER A 171 -5.36 3.53 -3.70
C SER A 171 -6.62 4.30 -3.31
N ASN A 172 -7.08 4.15 -2.05
CA ASN A 172 -8.20 4.93 -1.55
C ASN A 172 -7.92 6.44 -1.63
N ASN A 173 -6.77 6.90 -1.12
CA ASN A 173 -6.46 8.33 -1.11
C ASN A 173 -6.24 8.91 -2.52
N LEU A 174 -5.65 8.13 -3.44
CA LEU A 174 -5.51 8.49 -4.85
C LEU A 174 -6.88 8.64 -5.53
N PHE A 175 -7.80 7.70 -5.30
CA PHE A 175 -9.15 7.77 -5.84
C PHE A 175 -9.94 8.94 -5.27
N VAL A 176 -9.83 9.20 -3.96
CA VAL A 176 -10.43 10.40 -3.37
C VAL A 176 -9.87 11.67 -4.00
N LYS A 177 -8.54 11.75 -4.16
CA LYS A 177 -7.87 12.89 -4.80
C LYS A 177 -8.46 13.11 -6.21
N SER A 178 -8.51 12.05 -7.00
CA SER A 178 -9.04 12.10 -8.37
C SER A 178 -10.51 12.53 -8.42
N LEU A 179 -11.32 12.10 -7.44
CA LEU A 179 -12.71 12.54 -7.32
C LEU A 179 -12.83 14.01 -6.91
N CYS A 180 -11.96 14.50 -6.01
CA CYS A 180 -11.88 15.91 -5.63
C CYS A 180 -11.53 16.77 -6.85
N ASP A 181 -10.54 16.35 -7.63
CA ASP A 181 -10.11 17.02 -8.85
C ASP A 181 -11.27 17.11 -9.86
N ALA A 182 -12.06 16.03 -10.01
CA ALA A 182 -13.22 15.97 -10.90
C ALA A 182 -14.40 16.88 -10.48
N VAL A 183 -14.48 17.29 -9.21
CA VAL A 183 -15.50 18.25 -8.72
C VAL A 183 -14.94 19.64 -8.45
N GLY A 184 -13.66 19.88 -8.74
CA GLY A 184 -13.02 21.18 -8.55
C GLY A 184 -12.63 21.51 -7.11
N ILE A 185 -12.58 20.54 -6.20
CA ILE A 185 -12.08 20.74 -4.84
C ILE A 185 -10.55 20.84 -4.92
N LYS A 186 -9.98 21.96 -4.44
CA LYS A 186 -8.53 22.23 -4.52
C LYS A 186 -7.77 22.13 -3.21
N ARG A 187 -8.44 22.29 -2.07
CA ARG A 187 -7.81 22.26 -0.76
C ARG A 187 -8.33 21.13 0.09
N ALA A 188 -7.48 20.68 1.00
CA ALA A 188 -7.84 19.69 2.00
C ALA A 188 -7.13 19.96 3.33
N ILE A 189 -7.68 19.42 4.40
CA ILE A 189 -7.07 19.41 5.73
C ILE A 189 -6.49 18.02 5.97
N TRP A 190 -5.20 17.96 6.33
CA TRP A 190 -4.52 16.72 6.67
C TRP A 190 -5.11 16.11 7.94
N VAL A 191 -5.33 14.80 7.92
CA VAL A 191 -5.87 14.05 9.06
C VAL A 191 -4.91 12.93 9.43
N TYR A 192 -4.27 13.07 10.58
CA TYR A 192 -3.53 11.98 11.19
C TYR A 192 -4.51 10.94 11.76
N THR A 193 -4.29 9.67 11.42
CA THR A 193 -5.06 8.59 12.04
C THR A 193 -4.18 7.95 13.11
N TYR A 194 -4.59 8.05 14.37
CA TYR A 194 -3.93 7.51 15.57
C TYR A 194 -3.92 5.97 15.59
N ARG A 195 -3.36 5.35 14.54
CA ARG A 195 -3.43 3.90 14.25
C ARG A 195 -2.06 3.25 14.14
N SER A 196 -0.99 4.01 14.28
CA SER A 196 0.39 3.52 14.25
C SER A 196 0.92 3.40 15.67
N GLU A 197 1.52 2.25 16.00
CA GLU A 197 2.23 2.05 17.29
C GLU A 197 3.43 2.98 17.41
N GLN A 198 4.12 3.23 16.30
CA GLN A 198 5.22 4.19 16.19
C GLN A 198 4.81 5.29 15.20
N PRO A 199 4.20 6.38 15.67
CA PRO A 199 3.80 7.49 14.81
C PRO A 199 5.03 8.21 14.24
N ARG A 200 4.91 8.72 13.00
CA ARG A 200 5.86 9.72 12.49
C ARG A 200 5.45 11.06 13.08
N GLU A 201 6.27 11.63 13.96
CA GLU A 201 5.96 12.89 14.65
C GLU A 201 5.60 14.02 13.68
N SER A 202 6.27 14.07 12.52
CA SER A 202 5.99 15.04 11.47
C SER A 202 4.58 14.91 10.87
N HIS A 203 4.06 13.69 10.74
CA HIS A 203 2.69 13.43 10.30
C HIS A 203 1.66 13.77 11.39
N VAL A 204 2.01 13.63 12.67
CA VAL A 204 1.18 14.06 13.81
C VAL A 204 1.11 15.58 13.86
N ALA A 205 2.26 16.25 13.74
CA ALA A 205 2.35 17.71 13.69
C ALA A 205 1.70 18.32 12.44
N ALA A 206 1.47 17.50 11.41
CA ALA A 206 0.71 17.88 10.22
C ALA A 206 -0.80 17.75 10.39
N ASP A 207 -1.30 17.12 11.46
CA ASP A 207 -2.74 17.01 11.70
C ASP A 207 -3.40 18.40 11.78
N GLY A 208 -4.50 18.57 11.06
CA GLY A 208 -5.18 19.86 10.94
C GLY A 208 -4.55 20.83 9.93
N ARG A 209 -3.42 20.51 9.31
CA ARG A 209 -2.81 21.41 8.32
C ARG A 209 -3.60 21.43 7.02
N MET A 210 -3.95 22.62 6.57
CA MET A 210 -4.52 22.86 5.25
C MET A 210 -3.43 22.84 4.18
N PHE A 211 -3.71 22.15 3.07
CA PHE A 211 -2.79 22.03 1.95
C PHE A 211 -3.57 21.99 0.62
N ASP A 212 -2.84 22.27 -0.46
CA ASP A 212 -3.33 22.14 -1.83
C ASP A 212 -3.27 20.67 -2.25
N ILE A 213 -4.39 20.11 -2.73
CA ILE A 213 -4.50 18.69 -3.06
C ILE A 213 -3.54 18.29 -4.18
N ASP A 214 -3.36 19.14 -5.19
CA ASP A 214 -2.49 18.88 -6.33
C ASP A 214 -1.01 18.97 -5.94
N LYS A 215 -0.66 19.83 -4.98
CA LYS A 215 0.72 20.00 -4.51
C LYS A 215 1.11 19.03 -3.39
N GLY A 216 0.18 18.68 -2.50
CA GLY A 216 0.47 17.97 -1.25
C GLY A 216 0.83 18.90 -0.08
N CYS A 217 1.03 18.31 1.10
CA CYS A 217 1.37 19.01 2.34
C CYS A 217 2.88 19.05 2.54
N LEU A 218 3.43 20.21 2.92
CA LEU A 218 4.86 20.37 3.16
C LEU A 218 5.24 19.85 4.55
N ILE A 219 5.84 18.66 4.58
CA ILE A 219 6.20 17.90 5.78
C ILE A 219 7.66 17.43 5.61
N ASP A 220 8.50 17.63 6.63
CA ASP A 220 9.92 17.26 6.60
C ASP A 220 10.72 17.86 5.42
N GLY A 221 10.30 19.02 4.92
CA GLY A 221 10.94 19.68 3.77
C GLY A 221 10.48 19.18 2.40
N GLU A 222 9.61 18.16 2.36
CA GLU A 222 9.07 17.58 1.14
C GLU A 222 7.56 17.84 1.03
N TYR A 223 7.06 18.01 -0.18
CA TYR A 223 5.62 17.99 -0.43
C TYR A 223 5.17 16.54 -0.53
N ILE A 224 4.34 16.12 0.43
CA ILE A 224 3.85 14.74 0.51
C ILE A 224 2.32 14.72 0.59
N PHE A 225 1.71 13.70 0.00
CA PHE A 225 0.28 13.48 0.10
C PHE A 225 -0.07 12.47 1.21
N PRO A 226 -1.23 12.57 1.87
CA PRO A 226 -1.67 11.56 2.81
C PRO A 226 -1.67 10.16 2.19
N GLY A 227 -1.03 9.20 2.87
CA GLY A 227 -0.92 7.82 2.38
C GLY A 227 0.24 7.56 1.41
N GLU A 228 0.94 8.59 0.92
CA GLU A 228 2.02 8.43 -0.07
C GLU A 228 3.23 7.66 0.47
N LYS A 229 3.71 8.03 1.66
CA LYS A 229 4.84 7.34 2.30
C LYS A 229 4.42 5.93 2.72
N ILE A 230 5.35 4.98 2.60
CA ILE A 230 5.09 3.56 2.91
C ILE A 230 4.38 3.40 4.26
N ASN A 231 3.31 2.59 4.28
CA ASN A 231 2.54 2.26 5.47
C ASN A 231 1.90 3.48 6.18
N CYS A 232 1.80 4.63 5.50
CA CYS A 232 1.08 5.79 6.01
C CYS A 232 -0.44 5.54 5.97
N ARG A 233 -1.13 5.85 7.07
CA ARG A 233 -2.59 5.73 7.17
C ARG A 233 -3.29 7.08 7.33
N CYS A 234 -2.56 8.17 7.09
CA CYS A 234 -3.13 9.51 7.10
C CYS A 234 -4.21 9.62 6.02
N LEU A 235 -5.21 10.42 6.31
CA LEU A 235 -6.31 10.76 5.40
C LEU A 235 -6.32 12.27 5.20
N PHE A 236 -7.32 12.76 4.50
CA PHE A 236 -7.60 14.18 4.42
C PHE A 236 -9.10 14.43 4.40
N LYS A 237 -9.47 15.64 4.81
CA LYS A 237 -10.81 16.21 4.70
C LYS A 237 -10.81 17.19 3.53
N PRO A 238 -11.46 16.86 2.40
CA PRO A 238 -11.69 17.81 1.33
C PRO A 238 -12.42 19.06 1.84
N VAL A 239 -11.96 20.23 1.41
CA VAL A 239 -12.54 21.54 1.75
C VAL A 239 -13.47 21.99 0.63
N ILE A 240 -14.69 22.38 1.00
CA ILE A 240 -15.63 23.01 0.08
C ILE A 240 -15.54 24.50 0.29
N GLU A 241 -15.06 25.18 -0.74
CA GLU A 241 -14.87 26.62 -0.77
C GLU A 241 -16.14 27.26 -1.32
N GLU A 242 -16.79 28.10 -0.52
CA GLU A 242 -17.90 28.94 -0.95
C GLU A 242 -17.40 30.39 -1.16
N PRO A 243 -18.02 31.18 -2.06
CA PRO A 243 -17.68 32.60 -2.20
C PRO A 243 -17.73 33.32 -0.84
N GLY A 244 -16.63 33.98 -0.46
CA GLY A 244 -16.47 34.64 0.84
C GLY A 244 -15.62 33.89 1.88
N ASP A 245 -15.23 32.64 1.63
CA ASP A 245 -14.35 31.86 2.53
C ASP A 245 -12.86 32.30 2.46
N GLU A 246 -12.51 33.25 1.59
CA GLU A 246 -11.12 33.63 1.26
C GLU A 246 -10.28 34.04 2.47
N GLU A 247 -10.86 34.82 3.38
CA GLU A 247 -10.17 35.31 4.57
C GLU A 247 -10.00 34.21 5.64
N GLU A 248 -10.97 33.29 5.74
CA GLU A 248 -10.89 32.11 6.61
C GLU A 248 -9.80 31.14 6.10
N ILE A 249 -9.75 30.91 4.79
CA ILE A 249 -8.72 30.10 4.13
C ILE A 249 -7.33 30.68 4.35
N LYS A 250 -7.15 32.01 4.20
CA LYS A 250 -5.87 32.67 4.49
C LYS A 250 -5.44 32.48 5.93
N LYS A 251 -6.34 32.70 6.89
CA LYS A 251 -6.06 32.51 8.33
C LYS A 251 -5.62 31.08 8.64
N GLU A 252 -6.26 30.07 8.07
CA GLU A 252 -5.85 28.68 8.31
C GLU A 252 -4.53 28.31 7.63
N ILE A 253 -4.23 28.88 6.46
CA ILE A 253 -2.92 28.75 5.83
C ILE A 253 -1.83 29.42 6.67
N GLU A 254 -2.10 30.59 7.27
CA GLU A 254 -1.16 31.29 8.16
C GLU A 254 -0.94 30.55 9.47
N LYS A 255 -1.99 29.95 10.05
CA LYS A 255 -1.87 29.09 11.22
C LYS A 255 -0.92 27.92 10.97
N ASN A 256 -0.93 27.35 9.76
CA ASN A 256 0.04 26.32 9.35
C ASN A 256 1.49 26.84 9.31
N ARG A 257 1.70 28.14 9.02
CA ARG A 257 3.02 28.78 9.13
C ARG A 257 3.45 29.00 10.57
N TYR A 258 2.52 29.35 11.47
CA TYR A 258 2.83 29.56 12.89
C TYR A 258 3.28 28.25 13.59
N TYR A 259 2.59 27.14 13.34
CA TYR A 259 3.01 25.82 13.84
C TYR A 259 4.37 25.37 13.28
N ARG A 260 4.80 25.92 12.13
CA ARG A 260 6.11 25.71 11.52
C ARG A 260 7.25 26.35 12.31
N ILE A 261 6.99 27.46 13.00
CA ILE A 261 7.97 28.17 13.84
C ILE A 261 8.12 27.43 15.18
N LEU A 262 7.01 27.02 15.80
CA LEU A 262 7.03 26.28 17.06
C LEU A 262 7.70 24.90 16.93
N ALA A 263 7.44 24.16 15.84
CA ALA A 263 8.10 22.87 15.59
C ALA A 263 9.62 22.97 15.31
N ARG A 264 10.15 24.16 15.00
CA ARG A 264 11.60 24.41 14.85
C ARG A 264 12.27 24.90 16.13
N GLY A 265 11.50 25.36 17.12
CA GLY A 265 11.98 25.88 18.40
C GLY A 265 12.09 24.81 19.50
N VAL A 266 11.61 23.59 19.25
CA VAL A 266 11.83 22.44 20.13
C VAL A 266 13.02 21.66 19.57
N LYS A 267 14.22 22.03 20.01
CA LYS A 267 15.44 21.22 19.91
C LYS A 267 15.82 20.74 21.28
#